data_AF-A0A7S2RUV1-F1
#
_entry.id   AF-A0A7S2RUV1-F1
#
_cell.length_a   1.000
_cell.length_b   1.000
_cell.length_c   1.000
_cell.angle_alpha   90.00
_cell.angle_beta   90.00
_cell.angle_gamma   90.00
#
_symmetry.space_group_name_H-M   'P 1'
#
loop_
_entity.id
_entity.type
_entity.pdbx_description
1 polymer ?
#
loop_
_entity_poly.entity_id
_entity_poly.type
_entity_poly.pdbx_seq_one_letter_code
_entity_poly.pdbx_strand_id
1 'polypeptide(L)'
;QEGMRLFMKTCSGIGLSDVELLSLLFELLGQLAFVKENIQLIVQAGGVTVLLLVLEVDEYQQEVDLMLKGIAMLDNVVSSDEEFAGIVMDKGGRAIIEKIAEVHKDDDEIQLATQSALLCMDAMSKTKEKQGSKTNRAALFARLGKDAVNLRGDRDKVVSKEDEAEPEEDPLIEYRHMLHSGTSVKSWVKGISNTQLMFIASEWNAIMLKDSSKRVKKGERFLIRSIDKVEKGLGSGHAKRGFGGAKADPDCSLRVVSRPRAGEEAFDMLSLSFKSTEERDLWFSGLARLIQTSKLWCHRLKGDGPRAAG
;
A
#
# COMPACT_ATOMS: atom_id res chain seq x y z
N GLN A 1 -3.69 2.45 -17.94
CA GLN A 1 -4.54 1.31 -18.33
C GLN A 1 -4.41 0.94 -19.81
N GLU A 2 -4.61 1.87 -20.75
CA GLU A 2 -4.49 1.59 -22.20
C GLU A 2 -3.10 1.07 -22.62
N GLY A 3 -2.03 1.69 -22.09
CA GLY A 3 -0.65 1.21 -22.33
C GLY A 3 -0.42 -0.23 -21.89
N MET A 4 -0.99 -0.67 -20.76
CA MET A 4 -0.85 -2.05 -20.28
C MET A 4 -1.59 -3.05 -21.19
N ARG A 5 -2.74 -2.67 -21.75
CA ARG A 5 -3.45 -3.53 -22.72
C ARG A 5 -2.66 -3.69 -24.00
N LEU A 6 -2.08 -2.60 -24.52
CA LEU A 6 -1.21 -2.65 -25.69
C LEU A 6 0.01 -3.53 -25.41
N PHE A 7 0.61 -3.37 -24.24
CA PHE A 7 1.74 -4.18 -23.78
C PHE A 7 1.43 -5.68 -23.81
N MET A 8 0.32 -6.10 -23.20
CA MET A 8 -0.10 -7.51 -23.18
C MET A 8 -0.41 -8.06 -24.57
N LYS A 9 -0.97 -7.22 -25.46
CA LYS A 9 -1.21 -7.58 -26.86
C LYS A 9 0.12 -7.81 -27.61
N THR A 10 1.16 -7.03 -27.31
CA THR A 10 2.49 -7.25 -27.88
C THR A 10 3.08 -8.57 -27.41
N CYS A 11 3.04 -8.86 -26.11
CA CYS A 11 3.55 -10.11 -25.53
C CYS A 11 2.82 -11.36 -26.05
N SER A 12 1.51 -11.29 -26.27
CA SER A 12 0.69 -12.41 -26.79
C SER A 12 0.63 -12.50 -28.33
N GLY A 13 1.22 -11.52 -29.02
CA GLY A 13 1.28 -11.46 -30.47
C GLY A 13 2.71 -11.64 -30.96
N ILE A 14 3.30 -10.54 -31.42
CA ILE A 14 4.64 -10.49 -32.04
C ILE A 14 5.73 -11.01 -31.08
N GLY A 15 5.54 -10.84 -29.77
CA GLY A 15 6.48 -11.34 -28.76
C GLY A 15 6.69 -12.85 -28.83
N LEU A 16 5.67 -13.65 -29.14
CA LEU A 16 5.74 -15.12 -29.23
C LEU A 16 6.55 -15.65 -30.42
N SER A 17 7.43 -14.84 -31.02
CA SER A 17 8.35 -15.30 -32.06
C SER A 17 9.79 -14.84 -31.79
N ASP A 18 9.99 -14.02 -30.76
CA ASP A 18 11.25 -13.38 -30.43
C ASP A 18 11.49 -13.48 -28.91
N VAL A 19 12.32 -14.44 -28.52
CA VAL A 19 12.65 -14.73 -27.12
C VAL A 19 13.35 -13.55 -26.45
N GLU A 20 14.24 -12.87 -27.17
CA GLU A 20 14.99 -11.72 -26.62
C GLU A 20 14.03 -10.58 -26.31
N LEU A 21 13.12 -10.28 -27.23
CA LEU A 21 12.07 -9.28 -27.01
C LEU A 21 11.14 -9.69 -25.85
N LEU A 22 10.73 -10.96 -25.78
CA LEU A 22 9.92 -11.46 -24.66
C LEU A 22 10.61 -11.29 -23.32
N SER A 23 11.91 -11.60 -23.24
CA SER A 23 12.70 -11.45 -22.02
C SER A 23 12.75 -9.97 -21.58
N LEU A 24 13.02 -9.05 -22.51
CA LEU A 24 12.99 -7.61 -22.23
C LEU A 24 11.60 -7.10 -21.80
N LEU A 25 10.55 -7.61 -22.43
CA LEU A 25 9.18 -7.29 -22.04
C LEU A 25 8.86 -7.81 -20.63
N PHE A 26 9.28 -9.02 -20.29
CA PHE A 26 9.05 -9.59 -18.96
C PHE A 26 9.86 -8.88 -17.88
N GLU A 27 11.07 -8.43 -18.21
CA GLU A 27 11.88 -7.59 -17.33
C GLU A 27 11.19 -6.25 -17.04
N LEU A 28 10.74 -5.55 -18.09
CA LEU A 28 9.97 -4.31 -17.93
C LEU A 28 8.68 -4.56 -17.14
N LEU A 29 7.99 -5.68 -17.38
CA LEU A 29 6.80 -6.05 -16.64
C LEU A 29 7.10 -6.26 -15.15
N GLY A 30 8.19 -6.94 -14.83
CA GLY A 30 8.69 -7.13 -13.46
C GLY A 30 9.01 -5.80 -12.79
N GLN A 31 9.65 -4.87 -13.51
CA GLN A 31 9.90 -3.52 -13.02
C GLN A 31 8.62 -2.74 -12.74
N LEU A 32 7.63 -2.81 -13.64
CA LEU A 32 6.35 -2.16 -13.44
C LEU A 32 5.57 -2.75 -12.25
N ALA A 33 5.72 -4.06 -12.01
CA ALA A 33 5.06 -4.78 -10.93
C ALA A 33 5.55 -4.41 -9.52
N PHE A 34 6.67 -3.68 -9.37
CA PHE A 34 7.07 -3.13 -8.07
C PHE A 34 6.04 -2.15 -7.50
N VAL A 35 5.23 -1.54 -8.36
CA VAL A 35 4.10 -0.69 -7.95
C VAL A 35 2.85 -1.58 -7.84
N LYS A 36 2.30 -1.72 -6.64
CA LYS A 36 1.18 -2.65 -6.38
C LYS A 36 -0.04 -2.37 -7.26
N GLU A 37 -0.30 -1.10 -7.56
CA GLU A 37 -1.39 -0.66 -8.44
C GLU A 37 -1.19 -1.18 -9.88
N ASN A 38 0.05 -1.32 -10.33
CA ASN A 38 0.35 -1.87 -11.65
C ASN A 38 0.08 -3.38 -11.69
N ILE A 39 0.29 -4.13 -10.60
CA ILE A 39 -0.03 -5.57 -10.57
C ILE A 39 -1.52 -5.79 -10.88
N GLN A 40 -2.40 -4.98 -10.30
CA GLN A 40 -3.82 -5.04 -10.61
C GLN A 40 -4.10 -4.74 -12.09
N LEU A 41 -3.45 -3.73 -12.66
CA LEU A 41 -3.59 -3.42 -14.09
C LEU A 41 -3.08 -4.55 -15.00
N ILE A 42 -1.98 -5.21 -14.61
CA ILE A 42 -1.41 -6.37 -15.31
C ILE A 42 -2.43 -7.51 -15.31
N VAL A 43 -2.99 -7.85 -14.15
CA VAL A 43 -3.99 -8.91 -14.02
C VAL A 43 -5.24 -8.59 -14.83
N GLN A 44 -5.77 -7.36 -14.73
CA GLN A 44 -6.94 -6.90 -15.48
C GLN A 44 -6.71 -6.85 -17.00
N ALA A 45 -5.48 -6.63 -17.45
CA ALA A 45 -5.11 -6.65 -18.86
C ALA A 45 -4.87 -8.08 -19.39
N GLY A 46 -5.10 -9.11 -18.59
CA GLY A 46 -4.89 -10.51 -18.97
C GLY A 46 -3.44 -10.99 -18.83
N GLY A 47 -2.58 -10.24 -18.12
CA GLY A 47 -1.16 -10.56 -18.01
C GLY A 47 -0.86 -11.94 -17.43
N VAL A 48 -1.69 -12.44 -16.49
CA VAL A 48 -1.56 -13.82 -15.99
C VAL A 48 -1.70 -14.85 -17.12
N THR A 49 -2.66 -14.67 -18.03
CA THR A 49 -2.82 -15.58 -19.17
C THR A 49 -1.60 -15.54 -20.07
N VAL A 50 -1.06 -14.35 -20.34
CA VAL A 50 0.11 -14.19 -21.19
C VAL A 50 1.36 -14.82 -20.56
N LEU A 51 1.58 -14.59 -19.27
CA LEU A 51 2.69 -15.19 -18.52
C LEU A 51 2.62 -16.72 -18.58
N LEU A 52 1.46 -17.30 -18.27
CA LEU A 52 1.29 -18.75 -18.28
C LEU A 52 1.44 -19.34 -19.69
N LEU A 53 0.91 -18.66 -20.72
CA LEU A 53 1.07 -19.08 -22.10
C LEU A 53 2.54 -19.13 -22.51
N VAL A 54 3.33 -18.10 -22.19
CA VAL A 54 4.78 -18.08 -22.51
C VAL A 54 5.53 -19.18 -21.74
N LEU A 55 5.22 -19.38 -20.47
CA LEU A 55 5.83 -20.41 -19.62
C LEU A 55 5.47 -21.85 -20.03
N GLU A 56 4.37 -22.04 -20.74
CA GLU A 56 3.89 -23.36 -21.17
C GLU A 56 4.51 -23.81 -22.50
N VAL A 57 5.04 -22.89 -23.31
CA VAL A 57 5.67 -23.17 -24.61
C VAL A 57 6.99 -23.91 -24.41
N ASP A 58 7.06 -25.15 -24.89
CA ASP A 58 8.20 -26.06 -24.68
C ASP A 58 9.53 -25.47 -25.22
N GLU A 59 9.48 -24.74 -26.33
CA GLU A 59 10.66 -24.08 -26.91
C GLU A 59 11.24 -23.01 -25.97
N TYR A 60 10.38 -22.27 -25.28
CA TYR A 60 10.81 -21.20 -24.36
C TYR A 60 11.24 -21.75 -23.02
N GLN A 61 10.82 -22.95 -22.64
CA GLN A 61 11.29 -23.55 -21.40
C GLN A 61 12.80 -23.70 -21.38
N GLN A 62 13.49 -23.84 -22.52
CA GLN A 62 14.95 -23.92 -22.54
C GLN A 62 15.65 -22.57 -22.26
N GLU A 63 14.91 -21.47 -22.27
CA GLU A 63 15.43 -20.12 -22.10
C GLU A 63 15.37 -19.71 -20.63
N VAL A 64 16.42 -20.07 -19.89
CA VAL A 64 16.51 -19.93 -18.41
C VAL A 64 16.15 -18.52 -17.93
N ASP A 65 16.72 -17.48 -18.55
CA ASP A 65 16.47 -16.07 -18.17
C ASP A 65 14.99 -15.68 -18.32
N LEU A 66 14.35 -16.12 -19.40
CA LEU A 66 12.92 -15.87 -19.62
C LEU A 66 12.06 -16.60 -18.60
N MET A 67 12.40 -17.85 -18.26
CA MET A 67 11.70 -18.63 -17.25
C MET A 67 11.82 -17.99 -15.87
N LEU A 68 13.02 -17.57 -15.46
CA LEU A 68 13.25 -16.89 -14.19
C LEU A 68 12.42 -15.60 -14.08
N LYS A 69 12.44 -14.75 -15.13
CA LYS A 69 11.65 -13.52 -15.17
C LYS A 69 10.15 -13.81 -15.12
N GLY A 70 9.67 -14.83 -15.83
CA GLY A 70 8.27 -15.24 -15.84
C GLY A 70 7.81 -15.77 -14.48
N ILE A 71 8.60 -16.63 -13.84
CA ILE A 71 8.33 -17.18 -12.51
C ILE A 71 8.34 -16.07 -11.45
N ALA A 72 9.35 -15.20 -11.46
CA ALA A 72 9.43 -14.07 -10.53
C ALA A 72 8.23 -13.13 -10.66
N MET A 73 7.77 -12.88 -11.89
CA MET A 73 6.57 -12.08 -12.11
C MET A 73 5.32 -12.78 -11.57
N LEU A 74 5.14 -14.08 -11.78
CA LEU A 74 4.03 -14.83 -11.18
C LEU A 74 4.09 -14.83 -9.65
N ASP A 75 5.26 -14.99 -9.06
CA ASP A 75 5.44 -14.93 -7.60
C ASP A 75 5.02 -13.55 -7.05
N ASN A 76 5.38 -12.47 -7.75
CA ASN A 76 4.91 -11.13 -7.42
C ASN A 76 3.39 -10.98 -7.52
N VAL A 77 2.75 -11.56 -8.55
CA VAL A 77 1.27 -11.55 -8.66
C VAL A 77 0.64 -12.30 -7.49
N VAL A 78 1.07 -13.55 -7.25
CA VAL A 78 0.51 -14.43 -6.23
C VAL A 78 0.68 -13.84 -4.83
N SER A 79 1.86 -13.31 -4.51
CA SER A 79 2.16 -12.76 -3.18
C SER A 79 1.52 -11.38 -2.91
N SER A 80 0.98 -10.72 -3.94
CA SER A 80 0.41 -9.37 -3.82
C SER A 80 -1.02 -9.35 -3.27
N ASP A 81 -1.85 -10.32 -3.65
CA ASP A 81 -3.28 -10.38 -3.35
C ASP A 81 -3.84 -11.81 -3.46
N GLU A 82 -4.77 -12.17 -2.58
CA GLU A 82 -5.38 -13.50 -2.52
C GLU A 82 -6.29 -13.80 -3.71
N GLU A 83 -7.00 -12.80 -4.22
CA GLU A 83 -7.83 -12.97 -5.41
C GLU A 83 -6.96 -13.23 -6.64
N PHE A 84 -5.82 -12.54 -6.74
CA PHE A 84 -4.87 -12.73 -7.85
C PHE A 84 -4.19 -14.09 -7.78
N ALA A 85 -3.81 -14.53 -6.58
CA ALA A 85 -3.35 -15.91 -6.37
C ALA A 85 -4.40 -16.92 -6.82
N GLY A 86 -5.67 -16.69 -6.47
CA GLY A 86 -6.81 -17.49 -6.95
C GLY A 86 -6.86 -17.60 -8.47
N ILE A 87 -6.76 -16.47 -9.17
CA ILE A 87 -6.76 -16.43 -10.65
C ILE A 87 -5.60 -17.23 -11.24
N VAL A 88 -4.39 -17.14 -10.67
CA VAL A 88 -3.22 -17.90 -11.15
C VAL A 88 -3.44 -19.41 -10.97
N MET A 89 -3.98 -19.83 -9.82
CA MET A 89 -4.26 -21.23 -9.54
C MET A 89 -5.37 -21.80 -10.42
N ASP A 90 -6.46 -21.05 -10.61
CA ASP A 90 -7.61 -21.47 -11.45
C ASP A 90 -7.20 -21.63 -12.92
N LYS A 91 -6.15 -20.91 -13.36
CA LYS A 91 -5.57 -21.02 -14.71
C LYS A 91 -4.48 -22.09 -14.82
N GLY A 92 -4.29 -22.94 -13.81
CA GLY A 92 -3.31 -24.03 -13.84
C GLY A 92 -1.86 -23.59 -13.59
N GLY A 93 -1.63 -22.38 -13.06
CA GLY A 93 -0.27 -21.86 -12.87
C GLY A 93 0.62 -22.75 -12.00
N ARG A 94 0.05 -23.46 -11.02
CA ARG A 94 0.79 -24.43 -10.18
C ARG A 94 1.39 -25.56 -11.02
N ALA A 95 0.58 -26.18 -11.88
CA ALA A 95 1.02 -27.29 -12.72
C ALA A 95 2.11 -26.86 -13.71
N ILE A 96 2.02 -25.64 -14.24
CA ILE A 96 3.04 -25.08 -15.13
C ILE A 96 4.37 -24.89 -14.40
N ILE A 97 4.36 -24.32 -13.18
CA ILE A 97 5.57 -24.13 -12.38
C ILE A 97 6.19 -25.49 -11.98
N GLU A 98 5.37 -26.48 -11.60
CA GLU A 98 5.84 -27.84 -11.33
C GLU A 98 6.48 -28.50 -12.56
N LYS A 99 5.89 -28.31 -13.76
CA LYS A 99 6.48 -28.80 -15.01
C LYS A 99 7.84 -28.16 -15.27
N ILE A 100 7.97 -26.84 -15.12
CA ILE A 100 9.25 -26.14 -15.31
C ILE A 100 10.30 -26.63 -14.31
N ALA A 101 9.92 -26.84 -13.05
CA ALA A 101 10.82 -27.41 -12.05
C ALA A 101 11.33 -28.80 -12.43
N GLU A 102 10.50 -29.66 -13.06
CA GLU A 102 10.94 -30.97 -13.53
C GLU A 102 11.87 -30.87 -14.76
N VAL A 103 11.56 -29.97 -15.70
CA VAL A 103 12.41 -29.74 -16.89
C VAL A 103 13.80 -29.24 -16.49
N HIS A 104 13.87 -28.42 -15.45
CA HIS A 104 15.10 -27.79 -14.96
C HIS A 104 15.55 -28.31 -13.60
N LYS A 105 15.40 -29.61 -13.35
CA LYS A 105 15.73 -30.24 -12.06
C LYS A 105 17.20 -30.06 -11.62
N ASP A 106 18.09 -29.80 -12.58
CA ASP A 106 19.53 -29.65 -12.36
C ASP A 106 19.98 -28.16 -12.36
N ASP A 107 19.05 -27.21 -12.52
CA ASP A 107 19.32 -25.76 -12.47
C ASP A 107 18.89 -25.19 -11.11
N ASP A 108 19.87 -24.91 -10.25
CA ASP A 108 19.63 -24.44 -8.87
C ASP A 108 18.83 -23.13 -8.82
N GLU A 109 19.01 -22.23 -9.80
CA GLU A 109 18.37 -20.93 -9.80
C GLU A 109 16.87 -21.06 -10.14
N ILE A 110 16.54 -21.86 -11.16
CA ILE A 110 15.15 -22.18 -11.49
C ILE A 110 14.51 -22.98 -10.35
N GLN A 111 15.21 -23.93 -9.73
CA GLN A 111 14.67 -24.67 -8.57
C GLN A 111 14.31 -23.73 -7.42
N LEU A 112 15.17 -22.77 -7.09
CA LEU A 112 14.89 -21.79 -6.04
C LEU A 112 13.70 -20.90 -6.40
N ALA A 113 13.64 -20.41 -7.64
CA ALA A 113 12.54 -19.54 -8.09
C ALA A 113 11.19 -20.28 -8.08
N THR A 114 11.14 -21.50 -8.61
CA THR A 114 9.92 -22.33 -8.64
C THR A 114 9.48 -22.70 -7.23
N GLN A 115 10.40 -23.07 -6.33
CA GLN A 115 10.08 -23.33 -4.93
C GLN A 115 9.50 -22.10 -4.22
N SER A 116 10.08 -20.92 -4.43
CA SER A 116 9.55 -19.66 -3.88
C SER A 116 8.09 -19.44 -4.30
N ALA A 117 7.83 -19.52 -5.60
CA ALA A 117 6.50 -19.30 -6.15
C ALA A 117 5.47 -20.32 -5.64
N LEU A 118 5.84 -21.61 -5.56
CA LEU A 118 4.96 -22.66 -5.03
C LEU A 118 4.65 -22.47 -3.54
N LEU A 119 5.65 -22.08 -2.73
CA LEU A 119 5.44 -21.76 -1.32
C LEU A 119 4.48 -20.58 -1.13
N CYS A 120 4.61 -19.55 -1.98
CA CYS A 120 3.68 -18.43 -2.00
C CYS A 120 2.25 -18.89 -2.35
N MET A 121 2.07 -19.72 -3.38
CA MET A 121 0.76 -20.28 -3.73
C MET A 121 0.14 -21.08 -2.58
N ASP A 122 0.92 -21.93 -1.92
CA ASP A 122 0.48 -22.72 -0.77
C ASP A 122 0.07 -21.83 0.42
N ALA A 123 0.85 -20.78 0.69
CA ALA A 123 0.57 -19.83 1.76
C ALA A 123 -0.76 -19.07 1.49
N MET A 124 -0.98 -18.64 0.25
CA MET A 124 -2.21 -17.93 -0.12
C MET A 124 -3.43 -18.86 -0.11
N SER A 125 -3.27 -20.11 -0.57
CA SER A 125 -4.32 -21.15 -0.50
C SER A 125 -4.77 -21.44 0.92
N LYS A 126 -3.82 -21.61 1.85
CA LYS A 126 -4.11 -21.83 3.28
C LYS A 126 -4.74 -20.61 3.95
N THR A 127 -4.53 -19.40 3.40
CA THR A 127 -5.17 -18.17 3.91
C THR A 127 -6.65 -18.13 3.52
N LYS A 128 -6.99 -18.58 2.29
CA LYS A 128 -8.36 -18.77 1.80
C LYS A 128 -9.16 -19.77 2.65
N GLU A 129 -8.52 -20.88 3.04
CA GLU A 129 -9.11 -21.88 3.95
C GLU A 129 -9.26 -21.37 5.39
N LYS A 130 -8.44 -20.40 5.81
CA LYS A 130 -8.42 -19.84 7.17
C LYS A 130 -9.11 -18.48 7.29
N GLN A 131 -10.19 -18.21 6.54
CA GLN A 131 -11.16 -17.14 6.87
C GLN A 131 -11.91 -17.43 8.20
N GLY A 132 -11.13 -17.59 9.26
CA GLY A 132 -11.44 -17.65 10.67
C GLY A 132 -10.22 -17.34 11.57
N SER A 133 -8.97 -17.31 11.07
CA SER A 133 -7.80 -17.10 11.93
C SER A 133 -6.67 -16.29 11.27
N LYS A 134 -6.51 -15.06 11.76
CA LYS A 134 -5.46 -14.11 11.37
C LYS A 134 -4.09 -14.60 11.87
N THR A 135 -3.22 -15.05 10.96
CA THR A 135 -1.78 -15.20 11.28
C THR A 135 -0.94 -14.20 10.49
N ASN A 136 0.02 -13.62 11.20
CA ASN A 136 0.74 -12.40 10.84
C ASN A 136 1.97 -12.72 9.98
N ARG A 137 2.06 -12.07 8.80
CA ARG A 137 3.13 -12.15 7.78
C ARG A 137 4.56 -12.11 8.35
N ALA A 138 4.79 -11.35 9.43
CA ALA A 138 6.09 -11.20 10.07
C ALA A 138 6.66 -12.48 10.71
N ALA A 139 5.81 -13.42 11.13
CA ALA A 139 6.26 -14.66 11.77
C ALA A 139 6.76 -15.71 10.76
N LEU A 140 6.36 -15.60 9.49
CA LEU A 140 6.76 -16.52 8.42
C LEU A 140 8.11 -16.11 7.81
N PHE A 141 8.35 -14.81 7.59
CA PHE A 141 9.65 -14.31 7.13
C PHE A 141 10.77 -14.50 8.18
N ALA A 142 10.44 -14.50 9.47
CA ALA A 142 11.39 -14.80 10.54
C ALA A 142 11.85 -16.28 10.57
N ARG A 143 11.11 -17.19 9.91
CA ARG A 143 11.45 -18.63 9.85
C ARG A 143 12.34 -19.02 8.67
N LEU A 144 12.50 -18.14 7.68
CA LEU A 144 13.24 -18.44 6.45
C LEU A 144 14.75 -18.14 6.50
N GLY A 145 15.28 -17.68 7.63
CA GLY A 145 16.73 -17.60 7.84
C GLY A 145 17.44 -16.55 6.97
N LYS A 146 18.70 -16.27 7.31
CA LYS A 146 19.52 -15.16 6.79
C LYS A 146 20.16 -15.41 5.42
N ASP A 147 19.79 -16.48 4.72
CA ASP A 147 20.46 -16.94 3.51
C ASP A 147 19.64 -16.74 2.23
N ALA A 148 18.62 -15.86 2.25
CA ALA A 148 18.04 -15.34 1.02
C ALA A 148 19.04 -14.35 0.39
N VAL A 149 19.87 -14.90 -0.49
CA VAL A 149 20.95 -14.25 -1.23
C VAL A 149 20.45 -13.00 -1.99
N ASN A 150 21.32 -11.99 -1.99
CA ASN A 150 21.23 -10.72 -2.67
C ASN A 150 20.74 -10.82 -4.13
N LEU A 151 19.47 -10.52 -4.38
CA LEU A 151 18.96 -10.06 -5.68
C LEU A 151 18.65 -8.55 -5.63
N ARG A 152 19.60 -7.76 -5.09
CA ARG A 152 19.64 -6.31 -5.28
C ARG A 152 20.46 -6.02 -6.55
N GLY A 153 19.83 -6.18 -7.70
CA GLY A 153 20.30 -5.61 -8.96
C GLY A 153 20.14 -4.09 -8.94
N ASP A 154 21.19 -3.41 -9.40
CA ASP A 154 21.42 -1.99 -9.59
C ASP A 154 20.30 -0.99 -9.26
N ARG A 155 20.54 -0.25 -8.17
CA ARG A 155 19.93 1.05 -7.89
C ARG A 155 20.69 2.13 -8.65
N ASP A 156 20.33 2.35 -9.92
CA ASP A 156 20.63 3.62 -10.58
C ASP A 156 19.40 4.53 -10.59
N LYS A 157 19.41 5.44 -9.60
CA LYS A 157 18.81 6.78 -9.54
C LYS A 157 17.53 7.03 -10.34
N VAL A 158 16.40 6.62 -9.76
CA VAL A 158 15.21 7.48 -9.76
C VAL A 158 15.17 8.16 -8.39
N VAL A 159 15.52 9.44 -8.35
CA VAL A 159 15.37 10.29 -7.15
C VAL A 159 13.87 10.48 -6.89
N SER A 160 13.25 9.47 -6.30
CA SER A 160 11.99 9.63 -5.59
C SER A 160 12.30 10.24 -4.22
N LYS A 161 11.39 11.04 -3.68
CA LYS A 161 11.53 11.83 -2.43
C LYS A 161 11.69 10.98 -1.14
N GLU A 162 12.22 9.77 -1.22
CA GLU A 162 12.17 8.76 -0.14
C GLU A 162 13.49 8.55 0.62
N ASP A 163 14.56 9.26 0.26
CA ASP A 163 15.82 9.23 1.03
C ASP A 163 15.89 10.37 2.08
N GLU A 164 14.78 10.67 2.78
CA GLU A 164 14.89 11.45 4.02
C GLU A 164 15.54 10.56 5.09
N ALA A 165 16.76 10.91 5.49
CA ALA A 165 17.45 10.26 6.59
C ALA A 165 16.54 10.24 7.84
N GLU A 166 16.52 9.11 8.55
CA GLU A 166 15.76 9.00 9.79
C GLU A 166 16.26 10.07 10.78
N PRO A 167 15.37 10.93 11.32
CA PRO A 167 15.77 11.94 12.28
C PRO A 167 16.28 11.26 13.56
N GLU A 168 17.36 11.80 14.11
CA GLU A 168 17.92 11.30 15.37
C GLU A 168 16.91 11.46 16.51
N GLU A 169 16.28 12.64 16.56
CA GLU A 169 15.26 13.01 17.53
C GLU A 169 13.85 12.63 17.08
N ASP A 170 12.91 12.69 18.02
CA ASP A 170 11.50 12.45 17.76
C ASP A 170 10.94 13.52 16.81
N PRO A 171 10.50 13.15 15.59
CA PRO A 171 10.02 14.11 14.60
C PRO A 171 8.74 14.85 15.02
N LEU A 172 8.07 14.39 16.09
CA LEU A 172 6.84 14.98 16.62
C LEU A 172 7.04 15.72 17.94
N ILE A 173 8.27 15.89 18.42
CA ILE A 173 8.56 16.45 19.75
C ILE A 173 7.81 17.77 20.03
N GLU A 174 7.80 18.69 19.06
CA GLU A 174 7.13 19.99 19.16
C GLU A 174 5.60 19.90 19.18
N TYR A 175 5.04 18.84 18.58
CA TYR A 175 3.60 18.70 18.36
C TYR A 175 2.95 17.73 19.34
N ARG A 176 3.72 16.89 20.06
CA ARG A 176 3.17 15.77 20.83
C ARG A 176 2.14 16.19 21.85
N HIS A 177 2.47 17.21 22.64
CA HIS A 177 1.58 17.69 23.70
C HIS A 177 0.24 18.17 23.12
N MET A 178 0.28 18.96 22.04
CA MET A 178 -0.91 19.49 21.37
C MET A 178 -1.74 18.40 20.69
N LEU A 179 -1.09 17.48 19.97
CA LEU A 179 -1.75 16.35 19.32
C LEU A 179 -2.46 15.44 20.34
N HIS A 180 -1.86 15.24 21.53
CA HIS A 180 -2.43 14.39 22.57
C HIS A 180 -3.51 15.08 23.40
N SER A 181 -3.28 16.33 23.83
CA SER A 181 -4.25 17.12 24.61
C SER A 181 -5.50 17.45 23.81
N GLY A 182 -5.34 17.65 22.50
CA GLY A 182 -6.43 17.94 21.58
C GLY A 182 -6.86 19.39 21.54
N THR A 183 -7.76 19.70 20.61
CA THR A 183 -8.43 21.00 20.53
C THR A 183 -9.90 20.86 20.15
N SER A 184 -10.69 21.88 20.49
CA SER A 184 -12.08 21.99 20.09
C SER A 184 -12.16 22.48 18.65
N VAL A 185 -12.64 21.64 17.74
CA VAL A 185 -12.84 21.94 16.31
C VAL A 185 -14.31 21.90 15.94
N LYS A 186 -14.69 22.56 14.86
CA LYS A 186 -15.98 22.34 14.18
C LYS A 186 -15.79 21.30 13.09
N SER A 187 -16.38 20.12 13.24
CA SER A 187 -16.45 19.10 12.19
C SER A 187 -17.65 19.34 11.29
N TRP A 188 -17.45 19.32 9.98
CA TRP A 188 -18.46 19.66 8.98
C TRP A 188 -18.89 18.44 8.17
N VAL A 189 -20.20 18.23 8.09
CA VAL A 189 -20.82 17.21 7.24
C VAL A 189 -21.96 17.85 6.47
N LYS A 190 -21.81 17.94 5.13
CA LYS A 190 -22.83 18.48 4.21
C LYS A 190 -23.33 19.88 4.61
N GLY A 191 -22.41 20.74 5.06
CA GLY A 191 -22.68 22.13 5.43
C GLY A 191 -23.20 22.32 6.85
N ILE A 192 -23.27 21.25 7.66
CA ILE A 192 -23.65 21.31 9.07
C ILE A 192 -22.40 21.12 9.92
N SER A 193 -22.17 22.01 10.89
CA SER A 193 -21.02 21.95 11.79
C SER A 193 -21.40 21.45 13.18
N ASN A 194 -20.61 20.53 13.73
CA ASN A 194 -20.69 20.09 15.12
C ASN A 194 -19.37 20.39 15.85
N THR A 195 -19.45 20.97 17.05
CA THR A 195 -18.25 21.25 17.86
C THR A 195 -17.80 19.99 18.59
N GLN A 196 -16.61 19.50 18.27
CA GLN A 196 -16.03 18.26 18.76
C GLN A 196 -14.60 18.49 19.27
N LEU A 197 -14.18 17.71 20.28
CA LEU A 197 -12.79 17.62 20.70
C LEU A 197 -12.05 16.67 19.77
N MET A 198 -11.05 17.20 19.07
CA MET A 198 -10.13 16.44 18.22
C MET A 198 -8.82 16.19 18.95
N PHE A 199 -8.34 14.94 18.95
CA PHE A 199 -7.05 14.57 19.52
C PHE A 199 -6.52 13.29 18.86
N ILE A 200 -5.23 13.00 19.03
CA ILE A 200 -4.61 11.76 18.60
C ILE A 200 -4.72 10.72 19.72
N ALA A 201 -5.13 9.50 19.37
CA ALA A 201 -5.19 8.39 20.31
C ALA A 201 -3.80 8.09 20.91
N SER A 202 -3.74 7.58 22.15
CA SER A 202 -2.49 7.27 22.86
C SER A 202 -1.56 6.33 22.09
N GLU A 203 -2.13 5.46 21.25
CA GLU A 203 -1.41 4.53 20.37
C GLU A 203 -0.87 5.18 19.08
N TRP A 204 -1.05 6.50 18.90
CA TRP A 204 -0.58 7.28 17.75
C TRP A 204 -1.05 6.76 16.37
N ASN A 205 -2.13 5.98 16.35
CA ASN A 205 -2.62 5.30 15.16
C ASN A 205 -3.97 5.82 14.65
N ALA A 206 -4.59 6.79 15.34
CA ALA A 206 -5.86 7.36 14.93
C ALA A 206 -6.07 8.80 15.40
N ILE A 207 -6.77 9.58 14.57
CA ILE A 207 -7.44 10.82 14.96
C ILE A 207 -8.78 10.45 15.60
N MET A 208 -9.07 11.03 16.76
CA MET A 208 -10.30 10.85 17.52
C MET A 208 -11.10 12.14 17.47
N LEU A 209 -12.39 12.06 17.13
CA LEU A 209 -13.35 13.15 17.30
C LEU A 209 -14.38 12.73 18.35
N LYS A 210 -14.46 13.48 19.45
CA LYS A 210 -15.47 13.27 20.50
C LYS A 210 -16.38 14.47 20.60
N ASP A 211 -17.68 14.24 20.75
CA ASP A 211 -18.58 15.31 21.10
C ASP A 211 -18.19 15.93 22.44
N SER A 212 -18.26 17.26 22.52
CA SER A 212 -18.02 18.00 23.76
C SER A 212 -19.08 17.74 24.84
N SER A 213 -20.19 17.09 24.47
CA SER A 213 -21.28 16.71 25.38
C SER A 213 -20.90 15.51 26.25
N LYS A 214 -21.06 15.65 27.58
CA LYS A 214 -20.79 14.60 28.58
C LYS A 214 -21.59 13.30 28.38
N ARG A 215 -22.62 13.28 27.53
CA ARG A 215 -23.52 12.14 27.33
C ARG A 215 -22.97 11.08 26.36
N VAL A 216 -22.08 11.45 25.44
CA VAL A 216 -21.60 10.55 24.39
C VAL A 216 -20.20 10.04 24.77
N LYS A 217 -20.12 8.77 25.21
CA LYS A 217 -18.82 8.15 25.54
C LYS A 217 -18.01 7.74 24.31
N LYS A 218 -18.66 7.54 23.16
CA LYS A 218 -18.05 6.99 21.95
C LYS A 218 -17.67 8.12 20.99
N GLY A 219 -16.38 8.26 20.71
CA GLY A 219 -15.88 9.14 19.66
C GLY A 219 -15.77 8.42 18.31
N GLU A 220 -15.79 9.19 17.24
CA GLU A 220 -15.39 8.72 15.91
C GLU A 220 -13.87 8.53 15.86
N ARG A 221 -13.42 7.55 15.08
CA ARG A 221 -12.02 7.14 15.00
C ARG A 221 -11.60 7.01 13.56
N PHE A 222 -10.59 7.78 13.17
CA PHE A 222 -10.05 7.82 11.81
C PHE A 222 -8.60 7.35 11.84
N LEU A 223 -8.29 6.24 11.17
CA LEU A 223 -6.97 5.62 11.28
C LEU A 223 -5.93 6.45 10.49
N ILE A 224 -4.77 6.70 11.08
CA ILE A 224 -3.68 7.45 10.42
C ILE A 224 -3.25 6.75 9.11
N ARG A 225 -3.21 5.41 9.11
CA ARG A 225 -2.87 4.61 7.91
C ARG A 225 -3.82 4.80 6.73
N SER A 226 -5.07 5.22 6.98
CA SER A 226 -6.05 5.49 5.92
C SER A 226 -5.99 6.93 5.40
N ILE A 227 -5.14 7.77 5.98
CA ILE A 227 -4.97 9.15 5.56
C ILE A 227 -3.83 9.21 4.54
N ASP A 228 -4.06 9.94 3.45
CA ASP A 228 -3.00 10.25 2.49
C ASP A 228 -2.22 11.48 2.92
N LYS A 229 -2.95 12.58 3.10
CA LYS A 229 -2.43 13.91 3.39
C LYS A 229 -3.47 14.76 4.10
N VAL A 230 -3.02 15.89 4.64
CA VAL A 230 -3.87 16.99 5.10
C VAL A 230 -3.68 18.17 4.17
N GLU A 231 -4.74 18.94 3.96
CA GLU A 231 -4.71 20.13 3.12
C GLU A 231 -5.43 21.29 3.82
N LYS A 232 -4.91 22.50 3.60
CA LYS A 232 -5.54 23.74 4.08
C LYS A 232 -6.75 24.08 3.21
N GLY A 233 -7.75 24.71 3.80
CA GLY A 233 -8.94 25.20 3.09
C GLY A 233 -10.17 24.32 3.25
N LEU A 234 -11.14 24.53 2.37
CA LEU A 234 -12.45 23.87 2.43
C LEU A 234 -12.40 22.47 1.82
N GLY A 235 -12.89 21.47 2.56
CA GLY A 235 -13.32 20.18 2.04
C GLY A 235 -14.81 20.11 1.68
N SER A 236 -15.23 19.00 1.06
CA SER A 236 -16.59 18.68 0.62
C SER A 236 -17.63 18.70 1.75
N GLY A 237 -17.21 18.46 3.00
CA GLY A 237 -18.07 18.57 4.17
C GLY A 237 -18.58 19.99 4.43
N HIS A 238 -17.85 21.02 3.95
CA HIS A 238 -18.26 22.43 4.08
C HIS A 238 -19.28 22.87 3.04
N ALA A 239 -19.55 22.05 2.01
CA ALA A 239 -20.49 22.41 0.94
C ALA A 239 -21.91 22.61 1.50
N LYS A 240 -22.49 23.79 1.25
CA LYS A 240 -23.81 24.14 1.79
C LYS A 240 -24.93 23.36 1.11
N ARG A 241 -25.89 22.86 1.92
CA ARG A 241 -27.23 22.49 1.45
C ARG A 241 -28.17 23.69 1.64
N GLY A 242 -28.28 24.55 0.62
CA GLY A 242 -29.34 25.56 0.52
C GLY A 242 -29.08 26.94 1.15
N PHE A 243 -30.10 27.80 1.05
CA PHE A 243 -30.10 29.18 1.55
C PHE A 243 -30.20 29.20 3.08
N GLY A 244 -29.17 29.68 3.76
CA GLY A 244 -29.18 29.91 5.23
C GLY A 244 -28.16 29.10 6.05
N GLY A 245 -27.42 28.17 5.46
CA GLY A 245 -26.40 27.41 6.18
C GLY A 245 -25.22 28.26 6.64
N ALA A 246 -24.66 27.94 7.81
CA ALA A 246 -23.42 28.54 8.33
C ALA A 246 -22.31 28.45 7.27
N LYS A 247 -21.49 29.49 7.15
CA LYS A 247 -20.36 29.54 6.20
C LYS A 247 -19.08 29.22 6.97
N ALA A 248 -18.36 28.20 6.52
CA ALA A 248 -17.02 27.95 7.01
C ALA A 248 -16.05 28.99 6.45
N ASP A 249 -15.09 29.40 7.26
CA ASP A 249 -14.00 30.30 6.87
C ASP A 249 -12.88 29.46 6.24
N PRO A 250 -12.51 29.66 4.96
CA PRO A 250 -11.43 28.93 4.30
C PRO A 250 -10.09 29.04 5.05
N ASP A 251 -9.79 30.18 5.66
CA ASP A 251 -8.48 30.42 6.29
C ASP A 251 -8.35 29.66 7.62
N CYS A 252 -9.47 29.46 8.31
CA CYS A 252 -9.53 28.65 9.52
C CYS A 252 -9.86 27.17 9.24
N SER A 253 -9.93 26.74 7.97
CA SER A 253 -10.36 25.38 7.62
C SER A 253 -9.21 24.47 7.18
N LEU A 254 -9.40 23.17 7.42
CA LEU A 254 -8.51 22.07 7.08
C LEU A 254 -9.34 20.88 6.61
N ARG A 255 -8.83 20.13 5.65
CA ARG A 255 -9.39 18.84 5.25
C ARG A 255 -8.37 17.72 5.39
N VAL A 256 -8.85 16.56 5.80
CA VAL A 256 -8.06 15.33 5.89
C VAL A 256 -8.49 14.44 4.74
N VAL A 257 -7.54 14.11 3.86
CA VAL A 257 -7.81 13.41 2.60
C VAL A 257 -7.50 11.92 2.79
N SER A 258 -8.42 11.06 2.36
CA SER A 258 -8.24 9.62 2.42
C SER A 258 -7.15 9.15 1.45
N ARG A 259 -6.48 8.06 1.82
CA ARG A 259 -5.67 7.29 0.88
C ARG A 259 -6.59 6.71 -0.21
N PRO A 260 -6.34 7.00 -1.49
CA PRO A 260 -7.11 6.40 -2.56
C PRO A 260 -6.97 4.88 -2.48
N ARG A 261 -8.08 4.18 -2.70
CA ARG A 261 -8.06 2.73 -2.90
C ARG A 261 -7.98 2.46 -4.40
N ALA A 262 -7.61 1.24 -4.75
CA ALA A 262 -7.64 0.78 -6.13
C ALA A 262 -8.97 1.11 -6.82
N GLY A 263 -8.94 2.01 -7.82
CA GLY A 263 -10.12 2.43 -8.57
C GLY A 263 -11.03 3.45 -7.88
N GLU A 264 -10.64 3.96 -6.70
CA GLU A 264 -11.37 5.01 -5.99
C GLU A 264 -10.55 6.30 -5.96
N GLU A 265 -11.20 7.44 -6.22
CA GLU A 265 -10.57 8.74 -5.99
C GLU A 265 -10.40 9.00 -4.49
N ALA A 266 -9.36 9.75 -4.15
CA ALA A 266 -9.20 10.26 -2.81
C ALA A 266 -10.40 11.16 -2.45
N PHE A 267 -10.94 11.02 -1.25
CA PHE A 267 -12.07 11.81 -0.78
C PHE A 267 -11.73 12.52 0.54
N ASP A 268 -12.48 13.58 0.85
CA ASP A 268 -12.33 14.28 2.11
C ASP A 268 -12.93 13.45 3.24
N MET A 269 -12.06 12.81 4.02
CA MET A 269 -12.43 12.01 5.17
C MET A 269 -12.93 12.88 6.31
N LEU A 270 -12.30 14.04 6.53
CA LEU A 270 -12.71 15.04 7.51
C LEU A 270 -12.67 16.44 6.89
N SER A 271 -13.63 17.27 7.30
CA SER A 271 -13.70 18.70 7.00
C SER A 271 -13.81 19.45 8.31
N LEU A 272 -12.78 20.21 8.67
CA LEU A 272 -12.62 20.80 10.00
C LEU A 272 -12.46 22.32 9.89
N SER A 273 -12.99 23.06 10.88
CA SER A 273 -12.65 24.46 11.12
C SER A 273 -12.14 24.68 12.54
N PHE A 274 -11.06 25.44 12.67
CA PHE A 274 -10.41 25.83 13.92
C PHE A 274 -10.88 27.20 14.40
N LYS A 275 -10.45 27.61 15.59
CA LYS A 275 -10.81 28.93 16.14
C LYS A 275 -10.10 30.07 15.42
N SER A 276 -8.87 29.84 14.95
CA SER A 276 -8.09 30.81 14.20
C SER A 276 -7.18 30.16 13.16
N THR A 277 -6.63 30.98 12.26
CA THR A 277 -5.67 30.58 11.22
C THR A 277 -4.39 30.00 11.82
N GLU A 278 -3.90 30.57 12.92
CA GLU A 278 -2.68 30.11 13.61
C GLU A 278 -2.88 28.72 14.19
N GLU A 279 -4.04 28.48 14.81
CA GLU A 279 -4.39 27.16 15.32
C GLU A 279 -4.53 26.13 14.18
N ARG A 280 -5.17 26.51 13.07
CA ARG A 280 -5.26 25.69 11.86
C ARG A 280 -3.86 25.34 11.34
N ASP A 281 -2.96 26.31 11.24
CA ASP A 281 -1.60 26.11 10.74
C ASP A 281 -0.77 25.21 11.64
N LEU A 282 -0.88 25.40 12.96
CA LEU A 282 -0.23 24.57 13.95
C LEU A 282 -0.68 23.10 13.84
N TRP A 283 -1.99 22.86 13.72
CA TRP A 283 -2.53 21.51 13.53
C TRP A 283 -2.22 20.92 12.16
N PHE A 284 -2.20 21.73 11.10
CA PHE A 284 -1.76 21.30 9.78
C PHE A 284 -0.33 20.76 9.82
N SER A 285 0.61 21.51 10.40
CA SER A 285 2.01 21.10 10.52
C SER A 285 2.15 19.82 11.36
N GLY A 286 1.48 19.77 12.52
CA GLY A 286 1.52 18.59 13.39
C GLY A 286 0.93 17.33 12.74
N LEU A 287 -0.20 17.43 12.04
CA LEU A 287 -0.83 16.30 11.35
C LEU A 287 -0.02 15.87 10.11
N ALA A 288 0.49 16.82 9.33
CA ALA A 288 1.34 16.51 8.18
C ALA A 288 2.60 15.74 8.61
N ARG A 289 3.26 16.22 9.66
CA ARG A 289 4.42 15.54 10.26
C ARG A 289 4.06 14.17 10.80
N LEU A 290 2.94 14.03 11.51
CA LEU A 290 2.45 12.74 12.01
C LEU A 290 2.23 11.73 10.88
N ILE A 291 1.59 12.14 9.79
CA ILE A 291 1.34 11.30 8.63
C ILE A 291 2.65 10.88 7.98
N GLN A 292 3.59 11.82 7.79
CA GLN A 292 4.92 11.54 7.25
C GLN A 292 5.67 10.52 8.13
N THR A 293 5.76 10.78 9.44
CA THR A 293 6.39 9.85 10.39
C THR A 293 5.72 8.48 10.38
N SER A 294 4.38 8.41 10.25
CA SER A 294 3.69 7.13 10.18
C SER A 294 4.01 6.31 8.94
N LYS A 295 4.36 6.98 7.83
CA LYS A 295 4.73 6.33 6.56
C LYS A 295 6.20 5.89 6.57
N LEU A 296 7.10 6.76 7.04
CA LEU A 296 8.55 6.55 6.94
C LEU A 296 9.17 5.88 8.17
N TRP A 297 8.71 6.25 9.38
CA TRP A 297 9.34 5.88 10.65
C TRP A 297 8.30 5.43 11.68
N CYS A 298 7.44 4.47 11.29
CA CYS A 298 6.31 4.04 12.12
C CYS A 298 6.72 3.55 13.52
N HIS A 299 7.96 3.06 13.69
CA HIS A 299 8.53 2.66 14.99
C HIS A 299 8.69 3.83 15.96
N ARG A 300 8.93 5.05 15.47
CA ARG A 300 9.09 6.27 16.30
C ARG A 300 7.78 6.81 16.88
N LEU A 301 6.62 6.36 16.37
CA LEU A 301 5.32 6.81 16.88
C LEU A 301 5.06 6.31 18.30
N LYS A 302 5.52 5.11 18.61
CA LYS A 302 5.55 4.58 19.97
C LYS A 302 6.68 5.33 20.67
N GLY A 303 6.35 6.46 21.30
CA GLY A 303 7.33 7.15 22.15
C GLY A 303 7.94 6.11 23.07
N ASP A 304 9.26 6.16 23.27
CA ASP A 304 9.99 5.24 24.13
C ASP A 304 9.25 5.20 25.48
N GLY A 305 8.36 4.21 25.64
CA GLY A 305 7.80 3.89 26.94
C GLY A 305 9.02 3.69 27.84
N PRO A 306 9.00 4.18 29.08
CA PRO A 306 10.18 4.24 29.93
C PRO A 306 10.94 2.93 29.77
N ARG A 307 12.11 2.98 29.12
CA ARG A 307 12.97 1.80 28.97
C ARG A 307 13.12 1.31 30.39
N ALA A 308 12.56 0.14 30.68
CA ALA A 308 12.67 -0.45 32.00
C ALA A 308 14.15 -0.42 32.33
N ALA A 309 14.53 0.41 33.32
CA ALA A 309 15.91 0.55 33.71
C ALA A 309 16.35 -0.84 34.18
N GLY A 310 17.17 -1.50 33.36
CA GLY A 310 17.88 -2.71 33.71
C GLY A 310 19.12 -2.38 34.52
#